data_AF-A0A399Z5E6-F1
#
_entry.id   AF-A0A399Z5E6-F1
#
_cell.length_a   1.000
_cell.length_b   1.000
_cell.length_c   1.000
_cell.angle_alpha   90.00
_cell.angle_beta   90.00
_cell.angle_gamma   90.00
#
_symmetry.space_group_name_H-M   'P 1'
#
loop_
_entity.id
_entity.type
_entity.pdbx_description
1 polymer ?
#
loop_
_entity_poly.entity_id
_entity_poly.type
_entity_poly.pdbx_seq_one_letter_code
_entity_poly.pdbx_strand_id
1 'polypeptide(L)'
;MTRTNGTLQKHYDKLAARERMALLLGAIARGDDRERAALLESAPRVLYRLPHHHNAFIGFTFAQMMYLIHQLHRAWTMATMAHLANTNDDAWRGAGIAAYALCVQADAWRAFCGELGIDENAMIAGFAEALQSLAFAERIARVFAFTFEETRAELAKMFGEDLEPITVERALADLR
;
A
#
# COMPACT_ATOMS: atom_id res chain seq x y z
N MET A 1 9.30 -25.19 -28.36
CA MET A 1 8.84 -25.96 -27.17
C MET A 1 10.04 -26.66 -26.54
N THR A 2 10.74 -26.01 -25.62
CA THR A 2 11.93 -26.54 -24.94
C THR A 2 11.52 -27.26 -23.65
N ARG A 3 11.45 -28.60 -23.70
CA ARG A 3 11.22 -29.50 -22.55
C ARG A 3 12.51 -29.72 -21.74
N THR A 4 13.09 -28.68 -21.15
CA THR A 4 14.32 -28.79 -20.34
C THR A 4 14.09 -28.75 -18.82
N ASN A 5 12.89 -28.40 -18.35
CA ASN A 5 12.64 -28.20 -16.91
C ASN A 5 12.69 -29.47 -16.06
N GLY A 6 12.51 -30.66 -16.65
CA GLY A 6 12.51 -31.92 -15.90
C GLY A 6 13.86 -32.30 -15.29
N THR A 7 14.97 -31.80 -15.86
CA THR A 7 16.32 -32.07 -15.33
C THR A 7 16.65 -31.15 -14.15
N LEU A 8 16.20 -29.89 -14.18
CA LEU A 8 16.49 -28.92 -13.13
C LEU A 8 15.73 -29.22 -11.82
N GLN A 9 14.49 -29.69 -11.93
CA GLN A 9 13.63 -30.00 -10.78
C GLN A 9 14.24 -31.05 -9.84
N LYS A 10 15.07 -31.97 -10.36
CA LYS A 10 15.76 -33.01 -9.60
C LYS A 10 16.77 -32.48 -8.57
N HIS A 11 17.07 -31.19 -8.61
CA HIS A 11 18.02 -30.54 -7.71
C HIS A 11 17.34 -29.58 -6.75
N TYR A 12 16.01 -29.41 -6.82
CA TYR A 12 15.32 -28.45 -5.97
C TYR A 12 15.39 -28.81 -4.49
N ASP A 13 15.47 -30.09 -4.13
CA ASP A 13 15.67 -30.56 -2.75
C ASP A 13 17.01 -30.10 -2.13
N LYS A 14 18.02 -29.85 -2.96
CA LYS A 14 19.38 -29.47 -2.54
C LYS A 14 19.61 -27.96 -2.45
N LEU A 15 18.64 -27.16 -2.88
CA LEU A 15 18.75 -25.71 -2.87
C LEU A 15 18.82 -25.17 -1.44
N ALA A 16 19.80 -24.31 -1.19
CA ALA A 16 19.82 -23.48 0.00
C ALA A 16 18.63 -22.51 -0.01
N ALA A 17 18.23 -22.02 1.17
CA ALA A 17 17.10 -21.11 1.32
C ALA A 17 17.20 -19.87 0.40
N ARG A 18 18.40 -19.28 0.30
CA ARG A 18 18.67 -18.11 -0.56
C ARG A 18 18.51 -18.42 -2.05
N GLU A 19 19.00 -19.56 -2.51
CA GLU A 19 18.91 -19.98 -3.92
C GLU A 19 17.46 -20.25 -4.30
N ARG A 20 16.74 -20.96 -3.43
CA ARG A 20 15.31 -21.22 -3.60
C ARG A 20 14.51 -19.92 -3.67
N MET A 21 14.80 -18.96 -2.79
CA MET A 21 14.16 -17.64 -2.82
C MET A 21 14.38 -16.94 -4.17
N ALA A 22 15.60 -16.93 -4.70
CA ALA A 22 15.89 -16.32 -5.99
C ALA A 22 15.12 -17.01 -7.15
N LEU A 23 15.06 -18.35 -7.15
CA LEU A 23 14.29 -19.09 -8.16
C LEU A 23 12.78 -18.85 -8.04
N LEU A 24 12.25 -18.77 -6.82
CA LEU A 24 10.85 -18.44 -6.57
C LEU A 24 10.49 -17.06 -7.14
N LEU A 25 11.32 -16.05 -6.87
CA LEU A 25 11.13 -14.70 -7.43
C LEU A 25 11.18 -14.71 -8.96
N GLY A 26 12.12 -15.46 -9.54
CA GLY A 26 12.20 -15.64 -10.98
C GLY A 26 10.96 -16.30 -11.58
N ALA A 27 10.43 -17.34 -10.93
CA ALA A 27 9.20 -18.03 -11.35
C ALA A 27 7.99 -17.09 -11.27
N ILE A 28 7.87 -16.30 -10.20
CA ILE A 28 6.82 -15.29 -10.05
C ILE A 28 6.89 -14.25 -11.17
N ALA A 29 8.08 -13.70 -11.45
CA ALA A 29 8.25 -12.69 -12.50
C ALA A 29 7.90 -13.20 -13.91
N ARG A 30 8.01 -14.50 -14.16
CA ARG A 30 7.61 -15.15 -15.42
C ARG A 30 6.16 -15.62 -15.46
N GLY A 31 5.44 -15.59 -14.34
CA GLY A 31 4.13 -16.22 -14.21
C GLY A 31 4.17 -17.75 -14.30
N ASP A 32 5.30 -18.39 -13.97
CA ASP A 32 5.42 -19.86 -13.97
C ASP A 32 4.93 -20.45 -12.64
N ASP A 33 3.60 -20.55 -12.50
CA ASP A 33 2.96 -21.08 -11.29
C ASP A 33 3.35 -22.53 -11.01
N ARG A 34 3.68 -23.31 -12.05
CA ARG A 34 4.10 -24.71 -11.91
C ARG A 34 5.48 -24.80 -11.29
N GLU A 35 6.44 -24.02 -11.76
CA GLU A 35 7.77 -23.94 -11.17
C GLU A 35 7.70 -23.42 -9.74
N ARG A 36 6.89 -22.37 -9.49
CA ARG A 36 6.64 -21.85 -8.14
C ARG A 36 6.13 -22.93 -7.19
N ALA A 37 5.11 -23.68 -7.59
CA ALA A 37 4.55 -24.77 -6.79
C ALA A 37 5.59 -25.86 -6.49
N ALA A 38 6.34 -26.30 -7.51
CA ALA A 38 7.39 -27.31 -7.35
C ALA A 38 8.51 -26.87 -6.38
N LEU A 39 8.94 -25.61 -6.46
CA LEU A 39 9.94 -25.03 -5.55
C LEU A 39 9.43 -24.94 -4.10
N LEU A 40 8.14 -24.65 -3.90
CA LEU A 40 7.54 -24.62 -2.57
C LEU A 40 7.37 -26.02 -1.98
N GLU A 41 6.94 -26.99 -2.79
CA GLU A 41 6.69 -28.36 -2.35
C GLU A 41 7.99 -29.08 -1.97
N SER A 42 9.08 -28.85 -2.71
CA SER A 42 10.36 -29.51 -2.46
C SER A 42 11.16 -28.92 -1.29
N ALA A 43 10.67 -27.85 -0.65
CA ALA A 43 11.38 -27.19 0.44
C ALA A 43 11.34 -28.07 1.71
N PRO A 44 12.47 -28.23 2.43
CA PRO A 44 12.47 -28.88 3.73
C PRO A 44 11.48 -28.19 4.68
N ARG A 45 10.59 -28.97 5.29
CA ARG A 45 9.60 -28.45 6.25
C ARG A 45 10.16 -28.55 7.67
N VAL A 46 10.02 -27.47 8.42
CA VAL A 46 10.41 -27.40 9.83
C VAL A 46 9.16 -27.07 10.65
N LEU A 47 8.96 -27.79 11.74
CA LEU A 47 7.84 -27.54 12.66
C LEU A 47 8.19 -26.34 13.55
N TYR A 48 7.34 -25.31 13.55
CA TYR A 48 7.45 -24.17 14.45
C TYR A 48 6.20 -24.07 15.33
N ARG A 49 6.39 -23.59 16.57
CA ARG A 49 5.29 -23.18 17.44
C ARG A 49 5.30 -21.66 17.50
N LEU A 50 4.22 -21.05 17.04
CA LEU A 50 4.07 -19.60 17.02
C LEU A 50 2.97 -19.21 18.03
N PRO A 51 3.11 -18.05 18.70
CA PRO A 51 2.01 -17.50 19.47
C PRO A 51 0.77 -17.27 18.60
N HIS A 52 -0.42 -17.39 19.19
CA HIS A 52 -1.70 -17.22 18.49
C HIS A 52 -1.79 -15.87 17.72
N HIS A 53 -1.21 -14.81 18.26
CA HIS A 53 -1.24 -13.46 17.68
C HIS A 53 -0.19 -13.22 16.59
N HIS A 54 0.72 -14.16 16.32
CA HIS A 54 1.87 -13.92 15.44
C HIS A 54 1.45 -13.52 14.02
N ASN A 55 0.52 -14.27 13.41
CA ASN A 55 0.08 -13.98 12.05
C ASN A 55 -0.74 -12.69 11.96
N ALA A 56 -1.55 -12.40 12.98
CA ALA A 56 -2.29 -11.14 13.08
C ALA A 56 -1.32 -9.95 13.15
N PHE A 57 -0.26 -10.07 13.96
CA PHE A 57 0.78 -9.06 14.06
C PHE A 57 1.53 -8.85 12.73
N ILE A 58 1.90 -9.93 12.03
CA ILE A 58 2.53 -9.84 10.71
C ILE A 58 1.59 -9.16 9.70
N GLY A 59 0.32 -9.58 9.65
CA GLY A 59 -0.68 -8.99 8.76
C GLY A 59 -0.86 -7.50 9.02
N PHE A 60 -0.99 -7.10 10.28
CA PHE A 60 -1.10 -5.69 10.68
C PHE A 60 0.15 -4.89 10.31
N THR A 61 1.35 -5.47 10.49
CA THR A 61 2.62 -4.82 10.09
C THR A 61 2.66 -4.57 8.58
N PHE A 62 2.24 -5.54 7.76
CA PHE A 62 2.13 -5.35 6.32
C PHE A 62 1.10 -4.29 5.94
N ALA A 63 -0.10 -4.33 6.53
CA ALA A 63 -1.15 -3.34 6.28
C ALA A 63 -0.65 -1.91 6.60
N GLN A 64 0.06 -1.74 7.72
CA GLN A 64 0.64 -0.47 8.09
C GLN A 64 1.73 0.00 7.11
N MET A 65 2.63 -0.89 6.66
CA MET A 65 3.63 -0.53 5.66
C MET A 65 2.97 -0.05 4.36
N MET A 66 1.92 -0.73 3.92
CA MET A 66 1.15 -0.32 2.75
C MET A 66 0.45 1.03 2.96
N TYR A 67 -0.16 1.25 4.14
CA TYR A 67 -0.71 2.55 4.51
C TYR A 67 0.34 3.65 4.42
N LEU A 68 1.53 3.45 5.02
CA LEU A 68 2.60 4.45 5.02
C LEU A 68 3.05 4.78 3.58
N ILE A 69 3.24 3.77 2.73
CA ILE A 69 3.60 3.96 1.31
C ILE A 69 2.52 4.77 0.59
N HIS A 70 1.24 4.44 0.76
CA HIS A 70 0.13 5.14 0.11
C HIS A 70 -0.02 6.58 0.61
N GLN A 71 0.15 6.83 1.91
CA GLN A 71 0.12 8.17 2.48
C GLN A 71 1.26 9.04 1.97
N LEU A 72 2.49 8.51 1.96
CA LEU A 72 3.66 9.23 1.43
C LEU A 72 3.49 9.54 -0.05
N HIS A 73 2.98 8.59 -0.83
CA HIS A 73 2.69 8.81 -2.24
C HIS A 73 1.66 9.94 -2.43
N ARG A 74 0.54 9.93 -1.69
CA ARG A 74 -0.49 10.98 -1.77
C ARG A 74 0.04 12.34 -1.33
N ALA A 75 0.83 12.40 -0.26
CA ALA A 75 1.45 13.63 0.21
C ALA A 75 2.41 14.20 -0.85
N TRP A 76 3.19 13.34 -1.50
CA TRP A 76 4.06 13.73 -2.61
C TRP A 76 3.25 14.23 -3.80
N THR A 77 2.20 13.51 -4.23
CA THR A 77 1.32 13.93 -5.33
C THR A 77 0.71 15.31 -5.06
N MET A 78 0.19 15.54 -3.84
CA MET A 78 -0.33 16.84 -3.43
C MET A 78 0.74 17.93 -3.53
N ALA A 79 1.94 17.70 -2.98
CA ALA A 79 3.02 18.67 -3.01
C ALA A 79 3.48 18.99 -4.45
N THR A 80 3.57 17.97 -5.32
CA THR A 80 3.90 18.16 -6.74
C THR A 80 2.84 18.98 -7.46
N MET A 81 1.55 18.68 -7.26
CA MET A 81 0.47 19.46 -7.87
C MET A 81 0.47 20.91 -7.37
N ALA A 82 0.64 21.14 -6.07
CA ALA A 82 0.76 22.47 -5.50
C ALA A 82 1.97 23.25 -6.05
N HIS A 83 3.09 22.57 -6.29
CA HIS A 83 4.27 23.21 -6.89
C HIS A 83 4.01 23.65 -8.34
N LEU A 84 3.37 22.79 -9.14
CA LEU A 84 3.01 23.07 -10.54
C LEU A 84 1.94 24.15 -10.68
N ALA A 85 1.17 24.38 -9.61
CA ALA A 85 0.08 25.33 -9.56
C ALA A 85 0.51 26.80 -9.76
N ASN A 86 1.80 27.11 -9.62
CA ASN A 86 2.37 28.40 -9.98
C ASN A 86 2.37 28.67 -11.50
N THR A 87 2.26 27.62 -12.30
CA THR A 87 2.35 27.68 -13.78
C THR A 87 1.14 27.07 -14.49
N ASN A 88 0.23 26.45 -13.74
CA ASN A 88 -0.92 25.75 -14.29
C ASN A 88 -2.09 25.80 -13.30
N ASP A 89 -3.14 26.55 -13.65
CA ASP A 89 -4.34 26.71 -12.81
C ASP A 89 -5.05 25.37 -12.54
N ASP A 90 -4.98 24.40 -13.46
CA ASP A 90 -5.56 23.07 -13.24
C ASP A 90 -4.81 22.25 -12.18
N ALA A 91 -3.53 22.56 -11.95
CA ALA A 91 -2.75 21.87 -10.93
C ALA A 91 -3.21 22.25 -9.50
N TRP A 92 -3.80 23.44 -9.29
CA TRP A 92 -4.46 23.76 -8.02
C TRP A 92 -5.64 22.84 -7.74
N ARG A 93 -6.45 22.52 -8.76
CA ARG A 93 -7.57 21.57 -8.63
C ARG A 93 -7.08 20.16 -8.32
N GLY A 94 -6.03 19.73 -9.02
CA GLY A 94 -5.38 18.44 -8.75
C GLY A 94 -4.83 18.34 -7.32
N ALA A 95 -4.25 19.44 -6.80
CA ALA A 95 -3.78 19.51 -5.42
C ALA A 95 -4.93 19.39 -4.41
N GLY A 96 -6.07 20.05 -4.65
CA GLY A 96 -7.26 19.96 -3.80
C GLY A 96 -7.84 18.54 -3.74
N ILE A 97 -7.95 17.86 -4.89
CA ILE A 97 -8.38 16.45 -4.97
C ILE A 97 -7.40 15.53 -4.22
N ALA A 98 -6.09 15.72 -4.44
CA ALA A 98 -5.06 14.92 -3.76
C ALA A 98 -5.06 15.14 -2.24
N ALA A 99 -5.25 16.38 -1.79
CA ALA A 99 -5.38 16.75 -0.38
C ALA A 99 -6.62 16.11 0.27
N TYR A 100 -7.78 16.14 -0.40
CA TYR A 100 -8.99 15.44 0.04
C TYR A 100 -8.72 13.94 0.21
N ALA A 101 -8.14 13.32 -0.82
CA ALA A 101 -7.83 11.90 -0.81
C ALA A 101 -6.84 11.52 0.32
N LEU A 102 -5.86 12.37 0.61
CA LEU A 102 -4.93 12.18 1.75
C LEU A 102 -5.71 12.16 3.08
N CYS A 103 -6.57 13.16 3.31
CA CYS A 103 -7.35 13.29 4.54
C CYS A 103 -8.29 12.10 4.76
N VAL A 104 -9.04 11.69 3.72
CA VAL A 104 -9.97 10.55 3.80
C VAL A 104 -9.26 9.27 4.22
N GLN A 105 -8.09 8.99 3.63
CA GLN A 105 -7.33 7.78 3.99
C GLN A 105 -6.72 7.87 5.38
N ALA A 106 -6.29 9.05 5.83
CA ALA A 106 -5.80 9.24 7.20
C ALA A 106 -6.94 9.00 8.21
N ASP A 107 -8.15 9.49 7.93
CA ASP A 107 -9.31 9.29 8.77
C ASP A 107 -9.79 7.82 8.78
N ALA A 108 -9.77 7.15 7.63
CA ALA A 108 -10.06 5.72 7.54
C ALA A 108 -9.06 4.86 8.32
N TRP A 109 -7.76 5.18 8.27
CA TRP A 109 -6.74 4.49 9.05
C TRP A 109 -6.94 4.68 10.56
N ARG A 110 -7.23 5.89 11.02
CA ARG A 110 -7.55 6.15 12.43
C ARG A 110 -8.78 5.38 12.88
N ALA A 111 -9.84 5.34 12.07
CA ALA A 111 -11.03 4.57 12.38
C ALA A 111 -10.73 3.07 12.48
N PHE A 112 -9.99 2.52 11.51
CA PHE A 112 -9.55 1.12 11.52
C PHE A 112 -8.70 0.77 12.75
N CYS A 113 -7.71 1.58 13.09
CA CYS A 113 -6.89 1.40 14.29
C CYS A 113 -7.72 1.52 15.57
N GLY A 114 -8.67 2.46 15.61
CA GLY A 114 -9.62 2.63 16.70
C GLY A 114 -10.49 1.40 16.95
N GLU A 115 -10.99 0.74 15.88
CA GLU A 115 -11.74 -0.52 15.98
C GLU A 115 -10.92 -1.65 16.60
N LEU A 116 -9.61 -1.65 16.38
CA LEU A 116 -8.68 -2.64 16.92
C LEU A 116 -8.13 -2.27 18.30
N GLY A 117 -8.41 -1.07 18.81
CA GLY A 117 -7.82 -0.55 20.05
C GLY A 117 -6.31 -0.35 19.97
N ILE A 118 -5.80 -0.04 18.77
CA ILE A 118 -4.37 0.15 18.49
C ILE A 118 -4.11 1.65 18.29
N ASP A 119 -3.04 2.18 18.86
CA ASP A 119 -2.54 3.52 18.52
C ASP A 119 -2.07 3.53 17.06
N GLU A 120 -2.65 4.41 16.25
CA GLU A 120 -2.40 4.52 14.82
C GLU A 120 -0.94 4.79 14.46
N ASN A 121 -0.14 5.28 15.42
CA ASN A 121 1.27 5.62 15.27
C ASN A 121 2.23 4.60 15.91
N ALA A 122 1.74 3.66 16.72
CA ALA A 122 2.59 2.82 17.59
C ALA A 122 3.72 2.10 16.84
N MET A 123 3.42 1.56 15.67
CA MET A 123 4.38 0.76 14.90
C MET A 123 5.19 1.57 13.87
N ILE A 124 4.78 2.82 13.58
CA ILE A 124 5.55 3.76 12.74
C ILE A 124 6.44 4.68 13.57
N ALA A 125 6.42 4.57 14.90
CA ALA A 125 7.34 5.28 15.80
C ALA A 125 8.82 5.04 15.45
N GLY A 126 9.16 3.89 14.85
CA GLY A 126 10.50 3.62 14.31
C GLY A 126 10.90 4.48 13.09
N PHE A 127 9.95 5.19 12.48
CA PHE A 127 10.12 6.06 11.31
C PHE A 127 9.74 7.52 11.65
N ALA A 128 10.31 8.06 12.73
CA ALA A 128 9.94 9.37 13.27
C ALA A 128 9.93 10.51 12.23
N GLU A 129 10.87 10.53 11.29
CA GLU A 129 10.93 11.55 10.23
C GLU A 129 9.77 11.42 9.22
N ALA A 130 9.40 10.20 8.85
CA ALA A 130 8.27 9.95 7.96
C ALA A 130 6.96 10.36 8.64
N LEU A 131 6.82 10.07 9.94
CA LEU A 131 5.69 10.51 10.76
C LEU A 131 5.56 12.04 10.80
N GLN A 132 6.66 12.75 11.04
CA GLN A 132 6.66 14.22 11.06
C GLN A 132 6.27 14.80 9.69
N SER A 133 6.80 14.21 8.62
CA SER A 133 6.51 14.64 7.24
C SER A 133 5.03 14.42 6.89
N LEU A 134 4.46 13.28 7.26
CA LEU A 134 3.04 12.99 7.05
C LEU A 134 2.14 13.86 7.91
N ALA A 135 2.47 14.05 9.19
CA ALA A 135 1.69 14.92 10.07
C ALA A 135 1.68 16.38 9.58
N PHE A 136 2.80 16.84 9.00
CA PHE A 136 2.88 18.15 8.36
C PHE A 136 2.06 18.20 7.07
N ALA A 137 2.22 17.22 6.18
CA ALA A 137 1.47 17.14 4.92
C ALA A 137 -0.03 17.05 5.16
N GLU A 138 -0.48 16.26 6.13
CA GLU A 138 -1.90 16.15 6.49
C GLU A 138 -2.44 17.47 7.02
N ARG A 139 -1.69 18.18 7.85
CA ARG A 139 -2.10 19.50 8.36
C ARG A 139 -2.30 20.49 7.23
N ILE A 140 -1.40 20.51 6.25
CA ILE A 140 -1.55 21.30 5.03
C ILE A 140 -2.77 20.81 4.25
N ALA A 141 -2.88 19.52 4.00
CA ALA A 141 -3.98 18.94 3.24
C ALA A 141 -5.34 19.32 3.83
N ARG A 142 -5.51 19.30 5.16
CA ARG A 142 -6.78 19.70 5.80
C ARG A 142 -7.15 21.17 5.58
N VAL A 143 -6.18 22.04 5.31
CA VAL A 143 -6.46 23.45 4.98
C VAL A 143 -6.87 23.60 3.51
N PHE A 144 -6.28 22.79 2.61
CA PHE A 144 -6.47 22.90 1.17
C PHE A 144 -7.45 21.88 0.56
N ALA A 145 -7.86 20.88 1.33
CA ALA A 145 -8.70 19.80 0.85
C ALA A 145 -10.05 20.35 0.41
N PHE A 146 -10.44 19.98 -0.79
CA PHE A 146 -11.81 20.14 -1.23
C PHE A 146 -12.75 19.34 -0.34
N THR A 147 -13.99 19.80 -0.24
CA THR A 147 -15.09 18.99 0.29
C THR A 147 -15.38 17.80 -0.64
N PHE A 148 -16.21 16.86 -0.18
CA PHE A 148 -16.68 15.76 -1.03
C PHE A 148 -17.34 16.28 -2.31
N GLU A 149 -18.23 17.27 -2.18
CA GLU A 149 -18.99 17.84 -3.29
C GLU A 149 -18.10 18.58 -4.30
N GLU A 150 -17.14 19.37 -3.82
CA GLU A 150 -16.13 20.01 -4.67
C GLU A 150 -15.24 18.97 -5.37
N THR A 151 -14.80 17.94 -4.66
CA THR A 151 -13.99 16.86 -5.24
C THR A 151 -14.77 16.13 -6.33
N ARG A 152 -16.05 15.81 -6.10
CA ARG A 152 -16.91 15.17 -7.11
C ARG A 152 -17.07 16.05 -8.34
N ALA A 153 -17.32 17.34 -8.14
CA ALA A 153 -17.47 18.30 -9.24
C ALA A 153 -16.18 18.42 -10.07
N GLU A 154 -15.02 18.47 -9.43
CA GLU A 154 -13.74 18.57 -10.14
C GLU A 154 -13.35 17.26 -10.83
N LEU A 155 -13.61 16.10 -10.22
CA LEU A 155 -13.45 14.80 -10.88
C LEU A 155 -14.32 14.68 -12.13
N ALA A 156 -15.59 15.09 -12.04
CA ALA A 156 -16.52 15.08 -13.17
C ALA A 156 -16.02 15.94 -14.34
N LYS A 157 -15.46 17.13 -14.05
CA LYS A 157 -14.87 18.01 -15.07
C LYS A 157 -13.63 17.41 -15.72
N MET A 158 -12.76 16.75 -14.95
CA MET A 158 -11.47 16.25 -15.44
C MET A 158 -11.58 14.91 -16.17
N PHE A 159 -12.48 14.03 -15.73
CA PHE A 159 -12.48 12.63 -16.14
C PHE A 159 -13.87 12.09 -16.52
N GLY A 160 -14.93 12.89 -16.41
CA GLY A 160 -16.31 12.49 -16.69
C GLY A 160 -17.12 12.11 -15.43
N GLU A 161 -18.44 12.05 -15.57
CA GLU A 161 -19.41 11.93 -14.46
C GLU A 161 -19.37 10.60 -13.69
N ASP A 162 -18.66 9.59 -14.20
CA ASP A 162 -18.64 8.24 -13.61
C ASP A 162 -17.68 8.08 -12.42
N LEU A 163 -16.83 9.09 -12.14
CA LEU A 163 -15.86 9.02 -11.05
C LEU A 163 -16.39 9.63 -9.75
N GLU A 164 -16.59 8.78 -8.76
CA GLU A 164 -16.95 9.19 -7.40
C GLU A 164 -15.70 9.39 -6.52
N PRO A 165 -15.67 10.45 -5.69
CA PRO A 165 -14.63 10.62 -4.68
C PRO A 165 -14.58 9.43 -3.72
N ILE A 166 -13.38 9.09 -3.25
CA ILE A 166 -13.23 8.13 -2.17
C ILE A 166 -13.87 8.69 -0.89
N THR A 167 -14.58 7.84 -0.13
CA THR A 167 -15.12 8.19 1.19
C THR A 167 -14.37 7.45 2.29
N VAL A 168 -14.54 7.89 3.54
CA VAL A 168 -13.96 7.22 4.70
C VAL A 168 -14.50 5.80 4.82
N GLU A 169 -15.80 5.60 4.60
CA GLU A 169 -16.46 4.29 4.69
C GLU A 169 -15.92 3.33 3.63
N ARG A 170 -15.70 3.81 2.40
CA ARG A 170 -15.12 2.99 1.34
C ARG A 170 -13.67 2.64 1.65
N ALA A 171 -12.87 3.62 2.05
CA ALA A 171 -11.47 3.39 2.42
C ALA A 171 -11.34 2.45 3.64
N LEU A 172 -12.24 2.56 4.62
CA LEU A 172 -12.31 1.67 5.78
C LEU A 172 -12.75 0.25 5.39
N ALA A 173 -13.69 0.11 4.45
CA ALA A 173 -14.09 -1.19 3.93
C ALA A 173 -12.92 -1.91 3.23
N ASP A 174 -12.06 -1.18 2.52
CA ASP A 174 -10.87 -1.75 1.87
C ASP A 174 -9.79 -2.20 2.88
N LEU A 175 -9.81 -1.69 4.12
CA LEU A 175 -8.88 -2.08 5.19
C LEU A 175 -9.32 -3.32 5.99
N ARG A 176 -10.58 -3.73 5.87
CA ARG A 176 -11.17 -4.87 6.60
C ARG A 176 -11.09 -6.17 5.82
#